data_AF-A0A7R9U7E3-F1
#
_entry.id   AF-A0A7R9U7E3-F1
#
_cell.length_a   1.000
_cell.length_b   1.000
_cell.length_c   1.000
_cell.angle_alpha   90.00
_cell.angle_beta   90.00
_cell.angle_gamma   90.00
#
_symmetry.space_group_name_H-M   'P 1'
#
loop_
_entity.id
_entity.type
_entity.pdbx_description
1 polymer ?
#
loop_
_entity_poly.entity_id
_entity_poly.type
_entity_poly.pdbx_seq_one_letter_code
_entity_poly.pdbx_strand_id
1 'polypeptide(L)'
;VFTGLVILTGDKPADGGRNELEDAVRTLEQKGVTIVIRLCTNDSKVQGFYRSIRGSSIHTLSNDQDEARRVTRHHPWLSYKSSLHFAREFSLCYNPLLAKLGTAMIPKEDLCDFLLCVFGGDGIPLLSDDNQDEYIRSIETANTNAQEVFDPLQGRESPWIDVGKLRKKYFGWLA
;
A
#
# COMPACT_ATOMS: atom_id res chain seq x y z
N VAL A 1 4.15 -20.08 -8.25
CA VAL A 1 2.86 -19.59 -8.80
C VAL A 1 2.22 -18.77 -7.72
N PHE A 2 1.93 -17.50 -7.99
CA PHE A 2 1.17 -16.64 -7.09
C PHE A 2 -0.33 -16.87 -7.33
N THR A 3 -1.12 -17.02 -6.27
CA THR A 3 -2.58 -17.17 -6.38
C THR A 3 -3.25 -16.11 -5.50
N GLY A 4 -3.90 -15.16 -6.15
CA GLY A 4 -4.69 -14.12 -5.50
C GLY A 4 -6.19 -14.40 -5.63
N LEU A 5 -6.95 -14.13 -4.56
CA LEU A 5 -8.42 -14.12 -4.57
C LEU A 5 -8.90 -12.72 -4.20
N VAL A 6 -9.66 -12.09 -5.08
CA VAL A 6 -10.26 -10.78 -4.84
C VAL A 6 -11.74 -10.93 -4.60
N ILE A 7 -12.22 -10.42 -3.47
CA ILE A 7 -13.64 -10.42 -3.09
C ILE A 7 -14.11 -8.98 -3.01
N LEU A 8 -15.10 -8.62 -3.81
CA LEU A 8 -15.76 -7.32 -3.75
C LEU A 8 -17.04 -7.49 -2.95
N THR A 9 -17.22 -6.70 -1.88
CA THR A 9 -18.40 -6.82 -1.03
C THR A 9 -18.84 -5.49 -0.44
N GLY A 10 -20.15 -5.30 -0.32
CA GLY A 10 -20.78 -4.15 0.35
C GLY A 10 -21.37 -4.49 1.72
N ASP A 11 -21.36 -5.76 2.14
CA ASP A 11 -22.01 -6.23 3.36
C ASP A 11 -21.19 -7.33 4.06
N LYS A 12 -21.55 -7.62 5.32
CA LYS A 12 -21.03 -8.76 6.08
C LYS A 12 -21.90 -10.00 5.85
N PRO A 13 -21.37 -11.21 6.07
CA PRO A 13 -22.19 -12.42 6.10
C PRO A 13 -23.35 -12.30 7.11
N ALA A 14 -24.43 -13.06 6.85
CA ALA A 14 -25.50 -13.25 7.82
C ALA A 14 -24.94 -13.78 9.16
N ASP A 15 -25.70 -13.59 10.24
CA ASP A 15 -25.22 -13.91 11.59
C ASP A 15 -24.74 -15.36 11.70
N GLY A 16 -23.57 -15.56 12.30
CA GLY A 16 -22.89 -16.87 12.39
C GLY A 16 -21.77 -17.11 11.36
N GLY A 17 -21.77 -16.41 10.21
CA GLY A 17 -20.81 -16.66 9.13
C GLY A 17 -19.35 -16.23 9.39
N ARG A 18 -19.04 -15.71 10.59
CA ARG A 18 -17.67 -15.28 10.94
C ARG A 18 -16.71 -16.46 11.03
N ASN A 19 -17.10 -17.50 11.77
CA ASN A 19 -16.22 -18.64 12.03
C ASN A 19 -15.92 -19.38 10.72
N GLU A 20 -16.94 -19.56 9.88
CA GLU A 20 -16.82 -20.14 8.54
C GLU A 20 -15.85 -19.35 7.65
N LEU A 21 -15.95 -18.01 7.69
CA LEU A 21 -15.02 -17.14 6.96
C LEU A 21 -13.59 -17.27 7.48
N GLU A 22 -13.39 -17.25 8.81
CA GLU A 22 -12.06 -17.41 9.42
C GLU A 22 -11.45 -18.78 9.10
N ASP A 23 -12.24 -19.86 9.12
CA ASP A 23 -11.79 -21.21 8.77
C ASP A 23 -11.44 -21.32 7.28
N ALA A 24 -12.23 -20.69 6.40
CA ALA A 24 -11.93 -20.62 4.97
C ALA A 24 -10.64 -19.83 4.71
N VAL A 25 -10.43 -18.70 5.38
CA VAL A 25 -9.19 -17.90 5.29
C VAL A 25 -7.99 -18.75 5.69
N ARG A 26 -8.05 -19.45 6.84
CA ARG A 26 -6.96 -20.33 7.30
C ARG A 26 -6.66 -21.45 6.29
N THR A 27 -7.70 -22.04 5.71
CA THR A 27 -7.55 -23.11 4.71
C THR A 27 -6.87 -22.60 3.44
N LEU A 28 -7.23 -21.39 2.99
CA LEU A 28 -6.64 -20.75 1.82
C LEU A 28 -5.20 -20.28 2.08
N GLU A 29 -4.92 -19.77 3.28
CA GLU A 29 -3.60 -19.39 3.74
C GLU A 29 -2.61 -20.56 3.69
N GLN A 30 -3.03 -21.75 4.15
CA GLN A 30 -2.23 -22.98 4.04
C GLN A 30 -1.92 -23.39 2.59
N LYS A 31 -2.69 -22.89 1.63
CA LYS A 31 -2.48 -23.11 0.18
C LYS A 31 -1.67 -21.99 -0.47
N GLY A 32 -1.18 -21.02 0.30
CA GLY A 32 -0.43 -19.86 -0.21
C GLY A 32 -1.30 -18.86 -0.99
N VAL A 33 -2.62 -18.86 -0.76
CA VAL A 33 -3.54 -17.92 -1.41
C VAL A 33 -3.57 -16.61 -0.63
N THR A 34 -3.34 -15.50 -1.32
CA THR A 34 -3.54 -14.14 -0.78
C THR A 34 -4.96 -13.68 -1.10
N ILE A 35 -5.68 -13.20 -0.09
CA ILE A 35 -7.07 -12.77 -0.19
C ILE A 35 -7.11 -11.25 -0.03
N VAL A 36 -7.72 -10.56 -0.99
CA VAL A 36 -8.01 -9.13 -0.89
C VAL A 36 -9.53 -8.94 -0.84
N ILE A 37 -10.01 -8.40 0.27
CA ILE A 37 -11.41 -7.99 0.43
C ILE A 37 -11.53 -6.51 0.12
N ARG A 38 -12.08 -6.20 -1.04
CA ARG A 38 -12.40 -4.84 -1.45
C ARG A 38 -13.78 -4.45 -0.93
N LEU A 39 -13.80 -3.52 0.01
CA LEU A 39 -15.03 -3.03 0.64
C LEU A 39 -15.67 -1.93 -0.18
N CYS A 40 -16.74 -2.27 -0.88
CA CYS A 40 -17.55 -1.37 -1.69
C CYS A 40 -18.60 -0.62 -0.84
N THR A 41 -18.27 -0.31 0.42
CA THR A 41 -19.17 0.34 1.38
C THR A 41 -18.41 1.23 2.35
N ASN A 42 -19.10 2.28 2.80
CA ASN A 42 -18.63 3.17 3.87
C ASN A 42 -19.23 2.81 5.23
N ASP A 43 -19.98 1.70 5.34
CA ASP A 43 -20.52 1.24 6.61
C ASP A 43 -19.39 0.79 7.55
N SER A 44 -19.18 1.58 8.61
CA SER A 44 -18.18 1.32 9.65
C SER A 44 -18.31 -0.06 10.32
N LYS A 45 -19.52 -0.63 10.41
CA LYS A 45 -19.76 -1.97 10.96
C LYS A 45 -19.22 -3.06 10.04
N VAL A 46 -19.46 -2.93 8.74
CA VAL A 46 -18.93 -3.86 7.73
C VAL A 46 -17.40 -3.75 7.67
N GLN A 47 -16.86 -2.52 7.65
CA GLN A 47 -15.42 -2.32 7.67
C GLN A 47 -14.76 -2.87 8.94
N GLY A 48 -15.38 -2.65 10.10
CA GLY A 48 -14.92 -3.18 11.38
C GLY A 48 -14.94 -4.71 11.42
N PHE A 49 -15.99 -5.33 10.87
CA PHE A 49 -16.08 -6.78 10.76
C PHE A 49 -14.89 -7.37 9.99
N TYR A 50 -14.67 -6.95 8.74
CA TYR A 50 -13.60 -7.52 7.91
C TYR A 50 -12.19 -7.22 8.45
N ARG A 51 -11.96 -6.01 8.99
CA ARG A 51 -10.68 -5.67 9.63
C ARG A 51 -10.39 -6.48 10.90
N SER A 52 -11.43 -7.05 11.52
CA SER A 52 -11.27 -7.89 12.71
C SER A 52 -10.98 -9.36 12.40
N ILE A 53 -11.13 -9.79 11.13
CA ILE A 53 -10.80 -11.14 10.69
C ILE A 53 -9.29 -11.34 10.81
N ARG A 54 -8.87 -12.46 11.38
CA ARG A 54 -7.46 -12.78 11.61
C ARG A 54 -6.95 -13.69 10.48
N GLY A 55 -5.74 -13.42 10.04
CA GLY A 55 -5.01 -14.18 9.02
C GLY A 55 -3.92 -13.30 8.42
N SER A 56 -2.77 -13.87 8.07
CA SER A 56 -1.68 -13.08 7.47
C SER A 56 -1.88 -12.89 5.97
N SER A 57 -2.66 -13.75 5.34
CA SER A 57 -2.96 -13.73 3.90
C SER A 57 -4.18 -12.89 3.53
N ILE A 58 -4.95 -12.36 4.48
CA ILE A 58 -6.15 -11.56 4.24
C ILE A 58 -5.87 -10.07 4.40
N HIS A 59 -6.22 -9.30 3.38
CA HIS A 59 -6.07 -7.85 3.34
C HIS A 59 -7.41 -7.19 3.04
N THR A 60 -7.75 -6.15 3.80
CA THR A 60 -8.97 -5.38 3.59
C THR A 60 -8.63 -4.02 2.99
N LEU A 61 -9.26 -3.69 1.86
CA LEU A 61 -9.12 -2.39 1.21
C LEU A 61 -10.44 -1.63 1.23
N SER A 62 -10.42 -0.39 1.71
CA SER A 62 -11.57 0.54 1.58
C SER A 62 -11.48 1.32 0.27
N ASN A 63 -12.34 2.33 0.09
CA ASN A 63 -12.21 3.25 -1.05
C ASN A 63 -10.82 3.92 -1.08
N ASP A 64 -10.44 4.36 -2.28
CA ASP A 64 -9.14 4.98 -2.57
C ASP A 64 -8.86 6.21 -1.69
N GLN A 65 -9.86 7.05 -1.43
CA GLN A 65 -9.71 8.21 -0.53
C GLN A 65 -9.39 7.78 0.91
N ASP A 66 -10.09 6.80 1.45
CA ASP A 66 -9.88 6.32 2.83
C ASP A 66 -8.56 5.57 2.98
N GLU A 67 -8.16 4.81 1.96
CA GLU A 67 -6.82 4.23 1.87
C GLU A 67 -5.76 5.32 1.81
N ALA A 68 -5.93 6.32 0.93
CA ALA A 68 -4.98 7.42 0.83
C ALA A 68 -4.82 8.15 2.16
N ARG A 69 -5.93 8.45 2.87
CA ARG A 69 -5.88 9.04 4.21
C ARG A 69 -5.11 8.19 5.21
N ARG A 70 -5.18 6.85 5.12
CA ARG A 70 -4.41 5.95 5.99
C ARG A 70 -2.94 5.92 5.59
N VAL A 71 -2.65 5.79 4.31
CA VAL A 71 -1.27 5.74 3.80
C VAL A 71 -0.56 7.05 4.10
N THR A 72 -1.15 8.21 3.83
CA THR A 72 -0.55 9.53 4.11
C THR A 72 -0.27 9.77 5.60
N ARG A 73 -1.04 9.15 6.52
CA ARG A 73 -0.76 9.23 7.97
C ARG A 73 0.60 8.62 8.34
N HIS A 74 1.01 7.57 7.66
CA HIS A 74 2.31 6.93 7.86
C HIS A 74 3.36 7.50 6.88
N HIS A 75 2.97 7.70 5.63
CA HIS A 75 3.84 8.09 4.53
C HIS A 75 3.39 9.45 3.96
N PRO A 76 3.58 10.57 4.68
CA PRO A 76 3.15 11.88 4.21
C PRO A 76 3.88 12.36 2.95
N TRP A 77 4.97 11.67 2.61
CA TRP A 77 5.79 11.85 1.42
C TRP A 77 5.29 11.08 0.19
N LEU A 78 4.34 10.14 0.36
CA LEU A 78 3.82 9.31 -0.72
C LEU A 78 2.41 9.79 -1.11
N SER A 79 2.23 10.14 -2.38
CA SER A 79 0.92 10.35 -2.98
C SER A 79 0.29 8.99 -3.29
N TYR A 80 -0.71 8.57 -2.50
CA TYR A 80 -1.40 7.30 -2.74
C TYR A 80 -2.36 7.40 -3.92
N LYS A 81 -1.88 6.99 -5.09
CA LYS A 81 -2.58 7.13 -6.37
C LYS A 81 -3.49 5.95 -6.69
N SER A 82 -4.48 6.15 -7.57
CA SER A 82 -5.42 5.11 -7.98
C SER A 82 -4.74 3.87 -8.59
N SER A 83 -3.61 4.04 -9.29
CA SER A 83 -2.82 2.92 -9.82
C SER A 83 -2.23 2.03 -8.72
N LEU A 84 -1.76 2.61 -7.61
CA LEU A 84 -1.30 1.86 -6.43
C LEU A 84 -2.48 1.21 -5.70
N HIS A 85 -3.67 1.83 -5.75
CA HIS A 85 -4.89 1.21 -5.25
C HIS A 85 -5.24 -0.04 -6.04
N PHE A 86 -5.32 0.05 -7.36
CA PHE A 86 -5.59 -1.08 -8.24
C PHE A 86 -4.53 -2.18 -8.08
N ALA A 87 -3.25 -1.83 -8.01
CA ALA A 87 -2.17 -2.78 -7.72
C ALA A 87 -2.47 -3.62 -6.46
N ARG A 88 -2.87 -2.97 -5.36
CA ARG A 88 -3.22 -3.65 -4.10
C ARG A 88 -4.52 -4.46 -4.22
N GLU A 89 -5.50 -3.98 -4.98
CA GLU A 89 -6.75 -4.71 -5.26
C GLU A 89 -6.50 -6.00 -6.04
N PHE A 90 -5.64 -5.98 -7.05
CA PHE A 90 -5.24 -7.14 -7.85
C PHE A 90 -4.20 -8.03 -7.16
N SER A 91 -4.28 -8.09 -5.82
CA SER A 91 -3.55 -9.01 -4.96
C SER A 91 -2.03 -8.82 -4.91
N LEU A 92 -1.47 -7.67 -5.32
CA LEU A 92 -0.06 -7.35 -5.04
C LEU A 92 0.22 -7.11 -3.54
N CYS A 93 -0.80 -7.22 -2.67
CA CYS A 93 -0.62 -7.30 -1.23
C CYS A 93 0.19 -8.53 -0.75
N TYR A 94 0.50 -9.50 -1.63
CA TYR A 94 1.49 -10.52 -1.29
C TYR A 94 2.88 -9.91 -1.02
N ASN A 95 3.17 -8.75 -1.59
CA ASN A 95 4.35 -7.96 -1.24
C ASN A 95 4.12 -7.32 0.14
N PRO A 96 4.93 -7.66 1.17
CA PRO A 96 4.77 -7.13 2.52
C PRO A 96 4.83 -5.60 2.60
N LEU A 97 5.58 -4.95 1.72
CA LEU A 97 5.69 -3.49 1.65
C LEU A 97 4.35 -2.86 1.28
N LEU A 98 3.65 -3.44 0.30
CA LEU A 98 2.34 -2.96 -0.16
C LEU A 98 1.21 -3.32 0.81
N ALA A 99 1.30 -4.47 1.47
CA ALA A 99 0.32 -4.91 2.47
C ALA A 99 0.23 -3.94 3.65
N LYS A 100 1.38 -3.41 4.11
CA LYS A 100 1.51 -2.65 5.35
C LYS A 100 1.42 -1.13 5.19
N LEU A 101 1.28 -0.62 3.96
CA LEU A 101 1.29 0.83 3.67
C LEU A 101 0.34 1.68 4.54
N GLY A 102 -0.84 1.15 4.85
CA GLY A 102 -1.86 1.85 5.63
C GLY A 102 -1.81 1.59 7.14
N THR A 103 -0.84 0.80 7.62
CA THR A 103 -0.80 0.32 9.02
C THR A 103 0.56 0.50 9.69
N ALA A 104 1.65 0.58 8.94
CA ALA A 104 2.99 0.74 9.47
C ALA A 104 3.86 1.60 8.56
N MET A 105 4.91 2.19 9.14
CA MET A 105 5.97 2.85 8.39
C MET A 105 6.79 1.84 7.60
N ILE A 106 7.18 2.19 6.36
CA ILE A 106 8.24 1.50 5.64
C ILE A 106 9.59 1.78 6.34
N PRO A 107 10.36 0.74 6.73
CA PRO A 107 11.73 0.90 7.25
C PRO A 107 12.67 1.55 6.23
N LYS A 108 13.77 2.16 6.70
CA LYS A 108 14.70 2.88 5.81
C LYS A 108 15.40 1.92 4.84
N GLU A 109 15.72 0.72 5.32
CA GLU A 109 16.32 -0.39 4.59
C GLU A 109 15.44 -0.90 3.44
N ASP A 110 14.12 -0.84 3.60
CA ASP A 110 13.13 -1.30 2.61
C ASP A 110 12.72 -0.20 1.61
N LEU A 111 13.22 1.03 1.80
CA LEU A 111 12.78 2.19 1.02
C LEU A 111 13.15 2.05 -0.45
N CYS A 112 14.34 1.50 -0.76
CA CYS A 112 14.77 1.28 -2.14
C CYS A 112 13.81 0.31 -2.86
N ASP A 113 13.55 -0.85 -2.27
CA ASP A 113 12.65 -1.86 -2.85
C ASP A 113 11.24 -1.33 -3.04
N PHE A 114 10.75 -0.54 -2.09
CA PHE A 114 9.45 0.12 -2.22
C PHE A 114 9.42 1.09 -3.41
N LEU A 115 10.42 1.95 -3.55
CA LEU A 115 10.47 2.93 -4.63
C LEU A 115 10.63 2.27 -6.00
N LEU A 116 11.39 1.17 -6.10
CA LEU A 116 11.47 0.36 -7.32
C LEU A 116 10.09 -0.22 -7.68
N CYS A 117 9.27 -0.63 -6.69
CA CYS A 117 7.88 -1.05 -6.93
C CYS A 117 7.00 0.09 -7.45
N VAL A 118 7.22 1.33 -6.99
CA VAL A 118 6.43 2.50 -7.40
C VAL A 118 6.81 2.98 -8.80
N PHE A 119 8.10 3.04 -9.11
CA PHE A 119 8.59 3.57 -10.39
C PHE A 119 8.75 2.51 -11.48
N GLY A 120 8.68 1.23 -11.15
CA GLY A 120 8.59 0.13 -12.11
C GLY A 120 9.89 -0.18 -12.87
N GLY A 121 11.05 0.08 -12.27
CA GLY A 121 12.33 -0.20 -12.95
C GLY A 121 13.56 0.20 -12.15
N ASP A 122 14.69 0.14 -12.84
CA ASP A 122 16.04 0.29 -12.31
C ASP A 122 16.43 1.78 -12.17
N GLY A 123 17.56 2.06 -11.52
CA GLY A 123 18.14 3.41 -11.50
C GLY A 123 17.97 4.18 -10.20
N ILE A 124 17.30 3.61 -9.21
CA ILE A 124 17.47 4.02 -7.81
C ILE A 124 18.59 3.17 -7.22
N PRO A 125 19.73 3.76 -6.82
CA PRO A 125 20.83 3.01 -6.23
C PRO A 125 20.40 2.49 -4.84
N LEU A 126 21.03 1.41 -4.38
CA LEU A 126 20.87 1.00 -2.98
C LEU A 126 21.33 2.13 -2.06
N LEU A 127 20.56 2.38 -1.01
CA LEU A 127 20.87 3.42 -0.06
C LEU A 127 22.04 3.02 0.84
N SER A 128 23.04 3.89 0.95
CA SER A 128 24.14 3.81 1.90
C SER A 128 24.37 5.17 2.57
N ASP A 129 25.23 5.20 3.60
CA ASP A 129 25.54 6.45 4.28
C ASP A 129 26.33 7.43 3.40
N ASP A 130 27.11 6.92 2.45
CA ASP A 130 27.98 7.73 1.59
C ASP A 130 27.28 8.26 0.32
N ASN A 131 26.09 7.76 -0.02
CA ASN A 131 25.42 8.08 -1.29
C ASN A 131 24.05 8.76 -1.15
N GLN A 132 23.71 9.30 0.04
CA GLN A 132 22.37 9.84 0.31
C GLN A 132 21.93 10.91 -0.70
N ASP A 133 22.83 11.83 -1.10
CA ASP A 133 22.50 12.87 -2.07
C ASP A 133 22.32 12.34 -3.50
N GLU A 134 23.05 11.29 -3.88
CA GLU A 134 22.84 10.59 -5.15
C GLU A 134 21.51 9.83 -5.14
N TYR A 135 21.21 9.15 -4.03
CA TYR A 135 19.95 8.46 -3.81
C TYR A 135 18.76 9.42 -3.95
N ILE A 136 18.80 10.59 -3.30
CA ILE A 136 17.73 11.59 -3.41
C ILE A 136 17.59 12.12 -4.85
N ARG A 137 18.69 12.44 -5.53
CA ARG A 137 18.66 12.88 -6.95
C ARG A 137 18.08 11.81 -7.88
N SER A 138 18.34 10.53 -7.60
CA SER A 138 17.76 9.42 -8.37
C SER A 138 16.23 9.38 -8.22
N ILE A 139 15.71 9.63 -7.00
CA ILE A 139 14.27 9.69 -6.73
C ILE A 139 13.64 10.88 -7.45
N GLU A 140 14.27 12.05 -7.41
CA GLU A 140 13.80 13.24 -8.14
C GLU A 140 13.70 12.95 -9.65
N THR A 141 14.75 12.35 -10.22
CA THR A 141 14.79 11.97 -11.63
C THR A 141 13.69 10.95 -11.97
N ALA A 142 13.53 9.91 -11.15
CA ALA A 142 12.47 8.91 -11.34
C ALA A 142 11.07 9.55 -11.26
N ASN A 143 10.86 10.48 -10.33
CA ASN A 143 9.60 11.18 -10.13
C ASN A 143 9.27 12.13 -11.29
N THR A 144 10.27 12.78 -11.91
CA THR A 144 10.11 13.59 -13.12
C THR A 144 9.77 12.75 -14.36
N ASN A 145 10.38 11.56 -14.48
CA ASN A 145 10.14 10.66 -15.61
C ASN A 145 8.83 9.89 -15.48
N ALA A 146 8.34 9.70 -14.26
CA ALA A 146 7.08 9.05 -14.00
C ALA A 146 5.91 9.92 -14.43
N GLN A 147 4.92 9.31 -15.08
CA GLN A 147 3.66 9.98 -15.39
C GLN A 147 2.99 10.43 -14.08
N GLU A 148 2.53 11.68 -14.04
CA GLU A 148 1.65 12.12 -12.96
C GLU A 148 0.34 11.33 -13.01
N VAL A 149 -0.15 10.94 -11.83
CA VAL A 149 -1.39 10.18 -11.71
C VAL A 149 -2.26 10.90 -10.70
N PHE A 150 -3.56 10.80 -10.89
CA PHE A 150 -4.56 11.36 -10.01
C PHE A 150 -4.31 10.98 -8.54
N ASP A 151 -4.19 11.99 -7.69
CA ASP A 151 -4.15 11.88 -6.23
C ASP A 151 -5.57 12.11 -5.68
N PRO A 152 -6.20 11.08 -5.09
CA PRO A 152 -7.57 11.16 -4.57
C PRO A 152 -7.73 12.09 -3.37
N LEU A 153 -6.64 12.48 -2.69
CA LEU A 153 -6.69 13.47 -1.61
C LEU A 153 -6.61 14.91 -2.14
N GLN A 154 -5.84 15.13 -3.20
CA GLN A 154 -5.66 16.46 -3.79
C GLN A 154 -6.67 16.77 -4.88
N GLY A 155 -7.33 15.75 -5.45
CA GLY A 155 -8.29 15.92 -6.54
C GLY A 155 -7.65 16.35 -7.86
N ARG A 156 -6.35 16.12 -8.03
CA ARG A 156 -5.57 16.48 -9.21
C ARG A 156 -4.42 15.52 -9.43
N GLU A 157 -3.82 15.58 -10.61
CA GLU A 157 -2.54 14.92 -10.87
C GLU A 157 -1.43 15.54 -10.02
N SER A 158 -0.54 14.68 -9.54
CA SER A 158 0.62 15.09 -8.75
C SER A 158 1.78 14.09 -8.91
N PRO A 159 3.00 14.47 -8.48
CA PRO A 159 4.11 13.54 -8.41
C PRO A 159 3.84 12.38 -7.44
N TRP A 160 4.57 11.27 -7.60
CA TRP A 160 4.45 10.11 -6.70
C TRP A 160 5.02 10.39 -5.32
N ILE A 161 6.15 11.09 -5.29
CA ILE A 161 6.95 11.30 -4.08
C ILE A 161 7.12 12.80 -3.84
N ASP A 162 6.81 13.25 -2.63
CA ASP A 162 7.24 14.54 -2.10
C ASP A 162 8.63 14.34 -1.47
N VAL A 163 9.67 14.63 -2.27
CA VAL A 163 11.07 14.39 -1.90
C VAL A 163 11.47 15.19 -0.66
N GLY A 164 10.94 16.41 -0.50
CA GLY A 164 11.19 17.22 0.69
C GLY A 164 10.68 16.57 1.97
N LYS A 165 9.45 16.02 1.93
CA LYS A 165 8.89 15.26 3.06
C LYS A 165 9.61 13.93 3.26
N LEU A 166 10.03 13.25 2.20
CA LEU A 166 10.78 11.99 2.28
C LEU A 166 12.13 12.23 2.97
N ARG A 167 12.88 13.25 2.53
CA ARG A 167 14.16 13.67 3.11
C ARG A 167 14.02 13.95 4.60
N LYS A 168 13.05 14.80 4.96
CA LYS A 168 12.73 15.12 6.36
C LYS A 168 12.41 13.87 7.20
N LYS A 169 11.70 12.89 6.61
CA LYS A 169 11.24 11.70 7.32
C LYS A 169 12.35 10.68 7.60
N TYR A 170 13.26 10.45 6.65
CA TYR A 170 14.25 9.35 6.72
C TYR A 170 15.70 9.78 6.95
N PHE A 171 16.02 11.04 6.66
CA PHE A 171 17.40 11.54 6.67
C PHE A 171 17.62 12.69 7.66
N GLY A 172 16.54 13.23 8.24
CA GLY A 172 16.61 14.46 9.01
C GLY A 172 16.91 15.65 8.10
N TRP A 173 16.61 16.86 8.55
CA TRP A 173 17.06 18.06 7.85
C TRP A 173 18.58 18.19 8.01
N LEU A 174 19.33 18.09 6.92
CA LEU A 174 20.61 18.79 6.78
C LEU A 174 20.36 19.90 5.75
N ALA A 175 20.42 21.13 6.25
CA ALA A 175 20.38 22.35 5.45
C ALA A 175 21.55 22.39 4.48
#